data_AF-A0A9D6J7B6-F1
#
_entry.id   AF-A0A9D6J7B6-F1
#
_cell.length_a   1.000
_cell.length_b   1.000
_cell.length_c   1.000
_cell.angle_alpha   90.00
_cell.angle_beta   90.00
_cell.angle_gamma   90.00
#
_symmetry.space_group_name_H-M   'P 1'
#
loop_
_entity.id
_entity.type
_entity.pdbx_description
1 polymer ?
#
loop_
_entity_poly.entity_id
_entity_poly.type
_entity_poly.pdbx_seq_one_letter_code
_entity_poly.pdbx_strand_id
1 'polypeptide(L)'
;MTTSRGIFHYPNIQIVFVFSFLSIALCAETCSLASHKWRILAQIKIPLSVPVLPLSEYLWLENSPIASSVGKVFWVLREPELGIFPVSAIPFFSFLKEAVKHRTWSPIDPSRVVQFMEASNKAVQEGSLLLGSDKTNFLFGWFSDENSHNLCHEIVLRQESRSRAVALGGGIPWADEFTSSLTINITLSLRPFPGKILSLVIMVDDEKQIYSKENNEIVQALIQQGILLPSLNVGNISKTKGYPVFPENSP
;
A
#
# COMPACT_ATOMS: atom_id res chain seq x y z
N MET A 1 -21.87 -34.35 -15.27
CA MET A 1 -22.42 -33.02 -14.92
C MET A 1 -21.71 -32.52 -13.69
N THR A 2 -20.62 -31.77 -13.88
CA THR A 2 -19.85 -31.14 -12.80
C THR A 2 -20.42 -29.74 -12.57
N THR A 3 -21.13 -29.57 -11.46
CA THR A 3 -21.58 -28.25 -11.00
C THR A 3 -20.37 -27.46 -10.51
N SER A 4 -19.82 -26.56 -11.33
CA SER A 4 -18.92 -25.54 -10.82
C SER A 4 -19.73 -24.61 -9.93
N ARG A 5 -19.44 -24.61 -8.63
CA ARG A 5 -19.92 -23.56 -7.73
C ARG A 5 -19.24 -22.28 -8.18
N GLY A 6 -19.99 -21.38 -8.81
CA GLY A 6 -19.51 -20.04 -9.11
C GLY A 6 -19.11 -19.35 -7.81
N ILE A 7 -17.81 -19.20 -7.60
CA ILE A 7 -17.28 -18.28 -6.61
C ILE A 7 -17.62 -16.89 -7.17
N PHE A 8 -18.65 -16.25 -6.61
CA PHE A 8 -18.96 -14.89 -6.97
C PHE A 8 -17.81 -13.99 -6.49
N HIS A 9 -16.92 -13.63 -7.42
CA HIS A 9 -15.94 -12.58 -7.21
C HIS A 9 -16.69 -11.25 -7.19
N TYR A 10 -16.82 -10.64 -6.00
CA TYR A 10 -17.30 -9.28 -5.83
C TYR A 10 -16.11 -8.35 -5.51
N PRO A 11 -15.27 -7.99 -6.52
CA PRO A 11 -14.09 -7.16 -6.30
C PRO A 11 -14.46 -5.79 -5.68
N ASN A 12 -15.65 -5.27 -6.01
CA ASN A 12 -16.17 -4.00 -5.50
C ASN A 12 -16.35 -3.97 -3.97
N ILE A 13 -16.81 -5.06 -3.35
CA ILE A 13 -17.09 -5.09 -1.90
C ILE A 13 -15.77 -5.14 -1.11
N GLN A 14 -14.77 -5.84 -1.63
CA GLN A 14 -13.47 -6.00 -0.97
C GLN A 14 -12.70 -4.67 -0.94
N ILE A 15 -12.73 -3.90 -2.04
CA ILE A 15 -12.07 -2.59 -2.14
C ILE A 15 -12.74 -1.58 -1.19
N VAL A 16 -14.08 -1.53 -1.15
CA VAL A 16 -14.81 -0.63 -0.22
C VAL A 16 -14.49 -0.95 1.23
N PHE A 17 -14.34 -2.23 1.60
CA PHE A 17 -13.98 -2.62 2.96
C PHE A 17 -12.56 -2.15 3.32
N VAL A 18 -11.58 -2.35 2.43
CA VAL A 18 -10.20 -1.88 2.63
C VAL A 18 -10.15 -0.35 2.74
N PHE A 19 -10.83 0.38 1.85
CA PHE A 19 -10.86 1.84 1.91
C PHE A 19 -11.58 2.38 3.14
N SER A 20 -12.70 1.77 3.54
CA SER A 20 -13.42 2.17 4.76
C SER A 20 -12.55 1.95 6.00
N PHE A 21 -11.79 0.84 6.04
CA PHE A 21 -10.83 0.56 7.09
C PHE A 21 -9.66 1.56 7.07
N LEU A 22 -9.16 1.90 5.88
CA LEU A 22 -8.05 2.83 5.69
C LEU A 22 -8.43 4.28 6.06
N SER A 23 -9.66 4.71 5.77
CA SER A 23 -10.16 6.04 6.15
C SER A 23 -10.28 6.20 7.67
N ILE A 24 -10.60 5.13 8.40
CA ILE A 24 -10.59 5.12 9.88
C ILE A 24 -9.14 5.10 10.39
N ALA A 25 -8.24 4.43 9.67
CA ALA A 25 -6.82 4.34 10.02
C ALA A 25 -6.05 5.65 9.85
N LEU A 26 -6.52 6.65 9.10
CA LEU A 26 -5.82 7.94 8.93
C LEU A 26 -5.67 8.77 10.24
N CYS A 27 -6.33 8.34 11.32
CA CYS A 27 -6.18 8.91 12.66
C CYS A 27 -5.14 8.18 13.54
N ALA A 28 -4.40 7.24 12.98
CA ALA A 28 -3.55 6.32 13.71
C ALA A 28 -2.06 6.64 13.63
N GLU A 29 -1.27 6.14 14.58
CA GLU A 29 0.01 6.78 14.92
C GLU A 29 1.15 5.83 15.48
N THR A 30 2.03 5.12 14.74
CA THR A 30 3.23 4.28 15.14
C THR A 30 3.63 4.09 16.65
N CYS A 31 3.92 2.86 17.08
CA CYS A 31 4.11 2.47 18.50
C CYS A 31 5.57 2.12 18.82
N SER A 32 6.50 3.08 18.69
CA SER A 32 7.94 2.87 18.92
C SER A 32 8.34 2.69 20.39
N LEU A 33 7.51 3.13 21.33
CA LEU A 33 7.82 3.18 22.77
C LEU A 33 7.58 1.86 23.51
N ALA A 34 6.89 0.90 22.92
CA ALA A 34 6.56 -0.38 23.56
C ALA A 34 7.26 -1.58 22.93
N SER A 35 7.55 -2.59 23.74
CA SER A 35 8.08 -3.88 23.30
C SER A 35 6.92 -4.82 22.99
N HIS A 36 6.88 -5.35 21.77
CA HIS A 36 5.83 -6.25 21.31
C HIS A 36 6.38 -7.64 21.00
N LYS A 37 5.57 -8.65 21.28
CA LYS A 37 5.77 -10.04 20.88
C LYS A 37 4.57 -10.49 20.07
N TRP A 38 4.64 -10.23 18.77
CA TRP A 38 3.54 -10.51 17.85
C TRP A 38 3.35 -12.01 17.61
N ARG A 39 2.10 -12.46 17.75
CA ARG A 39 1.63 -13.78 17.33
C ARG A 39 0.57 -13.60 16.25
N ILE A 40 0.71 -14.30 15.14
CA ILE A 40 -0.28 -14.26 14.07
C ILE A 40 -1.58 -14.96 14.51
N LEU A 41 -2.71 -14.30 14.28
CA LEU A 41 -4.06 -14.83 14.52
C LEU A 41 -4.72 -15.26 13.21
N ALA A 42 -4.56 -14.47 12.16
CA ALA A 42 -5.14 -14.73 10.85
C ALA A 42 -4.25 -14.19 9.73
N GLN A 43 -4.25 -14.88 8.60
CA GLN A 43 -3.60 -14.45 7.37
C GLN A 43 -4.48 -14.81 6.18
N ILE A 44 -4.64 -13.89 5.24
CA ILE A 44 -5.41 -14.12 4.02
C ILE A 44 -4.66 -13.51 2.84
N LYS A 45 -4.40 -14.31 1.81
CA LYS A 45 -3.87 -13.86 0.53
C LYS A 45 -4.98 -13.82 -0.51
N ILE A 46 -5.17 -12.67 -1.14
CA ILE A 46 -6.23 -12.40 -2.11
C ILE A 46 -5.56 -11.93 -3.41
N PRO A 47 -5.69 -12.65 -4.52
CA PRO A 47 -5.27 -12.12 -5.82
C PRO A 47 -6.18 -10.95 -6.20
N LEU A 48 -5.59 -9.84 -6.63
CA LEU A 48 -6.32 -8.67 -7.09
C LEU A 48 -6.13 -8.46 -8.60
N SER A 49 -7.18 -8.01 -9.27
CA SER A 49 -7.11 -7.59 -10.67
C SER A 49 -6.39 -6.26 -10.85
N VAL A 50 -6.39 -5.40 -9.82
CA VAL A 50 -5.77 -4.07 -9.81
C VAL A 50 -5.11 -3.77 -8.46
N PRO A 51 -4.02 -2.99 -8.44
CA PRO A 51 -3.48 -2.43 -7.21
C PRO A 51 -4.49 -1.54 -6.48
N VAL A 52 -4.57 -1.67 -5.16
CA VAL A 52 -5.35 -0.81 -4.24
C VAL A 52 -4.78 0.60 -4.20
N LEU A 53 -3.45 0.74 -4.21
CA LEU A 53 -2.76 2.04 -4.24
C LEU A 53 -1.45 1.92 -5.06
N PRO A 54 -1.17 2.83 -6.01
CA PRO A 54 0.05 2.82 -6.85
C PRO A 54 1.28 3.46 -6.18
N LEU A 55 1.50 3.22 -4.90
CA LEU A 55 2.53 3.95 -4.12
C LEU A 55 3.95 3.61 -4.52
N SER A 56 4.22 2.34 -4.79
CA SER A 56 5.53 1.87 -5.20
C SER A 56 5.83 2.30 -6.63
N GLU A 57 4.83 2.28 -7.51
CA GLU A 57 4.96 2.77 -8.88
C GLU A 57 5.28 4.28 -8.92
N TYR A 58 4.68 5.07 -8.01
CA TYR A 58 5.03 6.49 -7.85
C TYR A 58 6.49 6.69 -7.44
N LEU A 59 6.93 6.03 -6.37
CA LEU A 59 8.30 6.20 -5.87
C LEU A 59 9.34 5.67 -6.85
N TRP A 60 9.05 4.54 -7.51
CA TRP A 60 9.90 4.01 -8.55
C TRP A 60 10.05 5.01 -9.69
N LEU A 61 8.95 5.64 -10.15
CA LEU A 61 9.01 6.62 -11.23
C LEU A 61 9.86 7.83 -10.84
N GLU A 62 9.75 8.33 -9.61
CA GLU A 62 10.60 9.45 -9.12
C GLU A 62 12.09 9.11 -9.11
N ASN A 63 12.45 7.85 -8.90
CA ASN A 63 13.84 7.40 -8.88
C ASN A 63 14.33 6.92 -10.26
N SER A 64 13.46 6.89 -11.27
CA SER A 64 13.79 6.37 -12.59
C SER A 64 14.64 7.38 -13.41
N PRO A 65 15.51 6.91 -14.32
CA PRO A 65 16.28 7.79 -15.21
C PRO A 65 15.43 8.69 -16.12
N ILE A 66 14.15 8.34 -16.30
CA ILE A 66 13.23 9.07 -17.18
C ILE A 66 12.29 10.01 -16.42
N ALA A 67 12.38 10.08 -15.09
CA ALA A 67 11.43 10.78 -14.21
C ALA A 67 11.16 12.24 -14.62
N SER A 68 12.20 12.95 -15.06
CA SER A 68 12.13 14.36 -15.50
C SER A 68 11.50 14.54 -16.89
N SER A 69 11.46 13.49 -17.70
CA SER A 69 10.87 13.51 -19.04
C SER A 69 9.40 13.11 -19.04
N VAL A 70 8.91 12.47 -17.95
CA VAL A 70 7.54 11.97 -17.86
C VAL A 70 6.61 13.02 -17.26
N GLY A 71 5.74 13.60 -18.09
CA GLY A 71 4.65 14.48 -17.65
C GLY A 71 3.30 13.75 -17.49
N LYS A 72 3.15 12.59 -18.14
CA LYS A 72 1.89 11.83 -18.13
C LYS A 72 2.14 10.34 -17.99
N VAL A 73 1.34 9.70 -17.14
CA VAL A 73 1.34 8.25 -16.90
C VAL A 73 -0.01 7.68 -17.30
N PHE A 74 0.00 6.81 -18.29
CA PHE A 74 -1.13 5.98 -18.68
C PHE A 74 -1.04 4.65 -17.93
N TRP A 75 -1.90 4.49 -16.93
CA TRP A 75 -1.89 3.31 -16.08
C TRP A 75 -2.85 2.25 -16.63
N VAL A 76 -2.28 1.25 -17.29
CA VAL A 76 -2.97 0.13 -17.90
C VAL A 76 -3.44 -0.84 -16.82
N LEU A 77 -4.76 -0.94 -16.67
CA LEU A 77 -5.40 -1.76 -15.65
C LEU A 77 -6.45 -2.66 -16.28
N ARG A 78 -6.48 -3.95 -15.90
CA ARG A 78 -7.45 -4.91 -16.45
C ARG A 78 -8.90 -4.50 -16.19
N GLU A 79 -9.15 -3.86 -15.05
CA GLU A 79 -10.45 -3.33 -14.62
C GLU A 79 -10.28 -1.82 -14.32
N PRO A 80 -10.20 -0.96 -15.36
CA PRO A 80 -9.81 0.45 -15.20
C PRO A 80 -10.80 1.26 -14.34
N GLU A 81 -12.07 0.85 -14.29
CA GLU A 81 -13.09 1.41 -13.39
C GLU A 81 -12.73 1.26 -11.91
N LEU A 82 -12.05 0.17 -11.54
CA LEU A 82 -11.54 -0.02 -10.17
C LEU A 82 -10.29 0.82 -9.91
N GLY A 83 -9.54 1.15 -10.97
CA GLY A 83 -8.38 2.03 -10.94
C GLY A 83 -8.68 3.50 -10.64
N ILE A 84 -9.95 3.92 -10.81
CA ILE A 84 -10.39 5.28 -10.49
C ILE A 84 -10.30 5.54 -8.98
N PHE A 85 -10.61 4.53 -8.14
CA PHE A 85 -10.54 4.65 -6.69
C PHE A 85 -9.12 4.99 -6.19
N PRO A 86 -8.07 4.20 -6.50
CA PRO A 86 -6.69 4.50 -6.13
C PRO A 86 -6.22 5.90 -6.55
N VAL A 87 -6.54 6.32 -7.78
CA VAL A 87 -6.14 7.63 -8.31
C VAL A 87 -6.91 8.76 -7.62
N SER A 88 -8.20 8.57 -7.37
CA SER A 88 -9.03 9.54 -6.64
C SER A 88 -8.73 9.60 -5.14
N ALA A 89 -8.03 8.61 -4.59
CA ALA A 89 -7.56 8.59 -3.21
C ALA A 89 -6.30 9.44 -3.00
N ILE A 90 -5.56 9.76 -4.08
CA ILE A 90 -4.32 10.55 -4.02
C ILE A 90 -4.48 11.88 -3.27
N PRO A 91 -5.54 12.68 -3.47
CA PRO A 91 -5.74 13.94 -2.75
C PRO A 91 -5.92 13.76 -1.24
N PHE A 92 -6.38 12.59 -0.78
CA PHE A 92 -6.57 12.30 0.64
C PHE A 92 -5.24 12.03 1.36
N PHE A 93 -4.23 11.61 0.61
CA PHE A 93 -2.88 11.44 1.14
C PHE A 93 -2.07 12.69 0.84
N SER A 94 -2.07 13.64 1.78
CA SER A 94 -1.31 14.90 1.67
C SER A 94 0.18 14.66 1.37
N PHE A 95 0.76 13.56 1.86
CA PHE A 95 2.14 13.16 1.56
C PHE A 95 2.35 12.72 0.10
N LEU A 96 1.31 12.23 -0.59
CA LEU A 96 1.36 11.94 -2.02
C LEU A 96 1.16 13.16 -2.88
N LYS A 97 0.44 14.17 -2.37
CA LYS A 97 0.11 15.36 -3.13
C LYS A 97 1.35 16.07 -3.70
N GLU A 98 2.46 16.08 -2.98
CA GLU A 98 3.73 16.62 -3.49
C GLU A 98 4.42 15.67 -4.49
N ALA A 99 4.40 14.35 -4.24
CA ALA A 99 4.97 13.34 -5.13
C ALA A 99 4.25 13.23 -6.49
N VAL A 100 2.97 13.61 -6.55
CA VAL A 100 2.14 13.50 -7.78
C VAL A 100 1.91 14.84 -8.47
N LYS A 101 2.35 15.95 -7.87
CA LYS A 101 1.97 17.33 -8.25
C LYS A 101 2.28 17.70 -9.69
N HIS A 102 3.27 17.03 -10.28
CA HIS A 102 3.81 17.36 -11.61
C HIS A 102 3.44 16.35 -12.69
N ARG A 103 2.68 15.29 -12.37
CA ARG A 103 2.36 14.23 -13.33
C ARG A 103 0.89 13.91 -13.34
N THR A 104 0.34 13.78 -14.54
CA THR A 104 -1.05 13.35 -14.73
C THR A 104 -1.13 11.83 -14.82
N TRP A 105 -1.96 11.21 -13.99
CA TRP A 105 -2.20 9.76 -14.02
C TRP A 105 -3.57 9.47 -14.60
N SER A 106 -3.62 8.60 -15.59
CA SER A 106 -4.84 8.27 -16.33
C SER A 106 -4.99 6.76 -16.42
N PRO A 107 -5.95 6.13 -15.71
CA PRO A 107 -6.22 4.72 -15.87
C PRO A 107 -6.77 4.47 -17.28
N ILE A 108 -6.27 3.43 -17.96
CA ILE A 108 -6.72 3.03 -19.30
C ILE A 108 -6.94 1.53 -19.41
N ASP A 109 -7.90 1.15 -20.24
CA ASP A 109 -8.19 -0.24 -20.59
C ASP A 109 -7.11 -0.80 -21.54
N PRO A 110 -6.55 -2.00 -21.27
CA PRO A 110 -5.62 -2.69 -22.15
C PRO A 110 -6.09 -2.78 -23.61
N SER A 111 -7.37 -3.02 -23.84
CA SER A 111 -7.97 -3.12 -25.18
C SER A 111 -7.93 -1.81 -25.97
N ARG A 112 -7.80 -0.68 -25.27
CA ARG A 112 -7.76 0.66 -25.86
C ARG A 112 -6.37 1.23 -25.98
N VAL A 113 -5.33 0.52 -25.52
CA VAL A 113 -3.94 1.02 -25.60
C VAL A 113 -3.56 1.35 -27.03
N VAL A 114 -3.82 0.45 -27.99
CA VAL A 114 -3.48 0.68 -29.42
C VAL A 114 -4.22 1.88 -29.98
N GLN A 115 -5.54 1.96 -29.77
CA GLN A 115 -6.35 3.09 -30.23
C GLN A 115 -5.90 4.41 -29.59
N PHE A 116 -5.52 4.38 -28.31
CA PHE A 116 -4.99 5.53 -27.60
C PHE A 116 -3.65 5.98 -28.18
N MET A 117 -2.75 5.04 -28.47
CA MET A 117 -1.47 5.30 -29.12
C MET A 117 -1.65 5.89 -30.51
N GLU A 118 -2.60 5.39 -31.30
CA GLU A 118 -2.89 5.89 -32.65
C GLU A 118 -3.56 7.27 -32.65
N ALA A 119 -4.45 7.54 -31.70
CA ALA A 119 -5.20 8.80 -31.61
C ALA A 119 -4.41 9.94 -30.94
N SER A 120 -3.32 9.63 -30.24
CA SER A 120 -2.50 10.64 -29.57
C SER A 120 -1.47 11.24 -30.53
N ASN A 121 -1.47 12.57 -30.66
CA ASN A 121 -0.45 13.27 -31.45
C ASN A 121 0.96 12.97 -30.91
N LYS A 122 1.97 13.03 -31.78
CA LYS A 122 3.39 12.77 -31.43
C LYS A 122 3.88 13.53 -30.19
N ALA A 123 3.41 14.77 -29.99
CA ALA A 123 3.72 15.58 -28.82
C ALA A 123 3.10 15.08 -27.49
N VAL A 124 2.00 14.31 -27.55
CA VAL A 124 1.41 13.64 -26.38
C VAL A 124 2.16 12.35 -26.07
N GLN A 125 2.71 11.68 -27.07
CA GLN A 125 3.56 10.50 -26.88
C GLN A 125 4.92 10.89 -26.28
N GLU A 126 5.49 12.02 -26.72
CA GLU A 126 6.69 12.62 -26.13
C GLU A 126 6.43 13.00 -24.65
N GLY A 127 7.16 12.34 -23.74
CA GLY A 127 7.00 12.53 -22.30
C GLY A 127 5.84 11.79 -21.65
N SER A 128 5.30 10.77 -22.32
CA SER A 128 4.31 9.86 -21.74
C SER A 128 4.91 8.49 -21.40
N LEU A 129 4.41 7.92 -20.30
CA LEU A 129 4.75 6.60 -19.81
C LEU A 129 3.51 5.70 -19.85
N LEU A 130 3.65 4.53 -20.45
CA LEU A 130 2.69 3.44 -20.28
C LEU A 130 3.15 2.59 -19.09
N LEU A 131 2.33 2.50 -18.05
CA LEU A 131 2.60 1.72 -16.87
C LEU A 131 1.53 0.65 -16.73
N GLY A 132 1.88 -0.61 -16.52
CA GLY A 132 0.92 -1.67 -16.23
C GLY A 132 1.36 -2.49 -15.03
N SER A 133 0.40 -2.88 -14.19
CA SER A 133 0.66 -3.74 -13.03
C SER A 133 -0.12 -5.05 -13.20
N ASP A 134 0.56 -6.19 -13.06
CA ASP A 134 -0.02 -7.52 -13.10
C ASP A 134 0.42 -8.38 -11.91
N LYS A 135 -0.16 -9.59 -11.80
CA LYS A 135 0.10 -10.54 -10.70
C LYS A 135 -0.04 -9.89 -9.30
N THR A 136 -0.99 -8.98 -9.16
CA THR A 136 -1.21 -8.26 -7.92
C THR A 136 -1.77 -9.21 -6.85
N ASN A 137 -1.14 -9.22 -5.68
CA ASN A 137 -1.60 -9.92 -4.50
C ASN A 137 -1.80 -8.93 -3.37
N PHE A 138 -2.86 -9.12 -2.61
CA PHE A 138 -3.10 -8.44 -1.35
C PHE A 138 -3.05 -9.44 -0.22
N LEU A 139 -2.30 -9.11 0.81
CA LEU A 139 -2.03 -9.93 1.95
C LEU A 139 -2.50 -9.20 3.20
N PHE A 140 -3.49 -9.78 3.85
CA PHE A 140 -3.99 -9.33 5.14
C PHE A 140 -3.38 -10.20 6.23
N GLY A 141 -2.76 -9.58 7.23
CA GLY A 141 -2.29 -10.22 8.45
C GLY A 141 -2.90 -9.57 9.67
N TRP A 142 -3.38 -10.38 10.61
CA TRP A 142 -3.82 -9.93 11.92
C TRP A 142 -2.98 -10.59 12.99
N PHE A 143 -2.32 -9.78 13.80
CA PHE A 143 -1.42 -10.17 14.86
C PHE A 143 -1.97 -9.71 16.21
N SER A 144 -1.59 -10.41 17.26
CA SER A 144 -1.87 -10.04 18.64
C SER A 144 -0.58 -10.07 19.44
N ASP A 145 -0.42 -9.11 20.33
CA ASP A 145 0.77 -8.96 21.15
C ASP A 145 0.66 -9.75 22.45
N GLU A 146 1.54 -10.73 22.62
CA GLU A 146 1.59 -11.56 23.82
C GLU A 146 2.05 -10.77 25.05
N ASN A 147 2.90 -9.75 24.88
CA ASN A 147 3.40 -8.93 25.99
C ASN A 147 2.30 -8.10 26.65
N SER A 148 1.27 -7.74 25.89
CA SER A 148 0.11 -6.99 26.37
C SER A 148 -1.07 -7.88 26.75
N HIS A 149 -0.85 -9.19 26.96
CA HIS A 149 -1.92 -10.16 27.22
C HIS A 149 -3.01 -10.17 26.13
N ASN A 150 -2.60 -10.01 24.86
CA ASN A 150 -3.49 -9.91 23.70
C ASN A 150 -4.41 -8.67 23.70
N LEU A 151 -4.03 -7.60 24.42
CA LEU A 151 -4.79 -6.35 24.41
C LEU A 151 -4.38 -5.42 23.26
N CYS A 152 -3.18 -5.59 22.73
CA CYS A 152 -2.74 -4.92 21.51
C CYS A 152 -2.75 -5.85 20.31
N HIS A 153 -3.12 -5.30 19.17
CA HIS A 153 -3.19 -5.99 17.90
C HIS A 153 -2.52 -5.17 16.83
N GLU A 154 -2.02 -5.86 15.82
CA GLU A 154 -1.51 -5.24 14.62
C GLU A 154 -2.18 -5.85 13.40
N ILE A 155 -2.60 -4.98 12.49
CA ILE A 155 -3.14 -5.35 11.20
C ILE A 155 -2.13 -4.90 10.15
N VAL A 156 -1.65 -5.85 9.37
CA VAL A 156 -0.72 -5.60 8.27
C VAL A 156 -1.45 -5.86 6.96
N LEU A 157 -1.50 -4.84 6.11
CA LEU A 157 -2.01 -4.92 4.76
C LEU A 157 -0.82 -4.77 3.81
N ARG A 158 -0.50 -5.81 3.07
CA ARG A 158 0.61 -5.81 2.11
C ARG A 158 0.09 -6.05 0.71
N GLN A 159 0.46 -5.18 -0.20
CA GLN A 159 0.20 -5.33 -1.62
C GLN A 159 1.53 -5.59 -2.32
N GLU A 160 1.52 -6.56 -3.23
CA GLU A 160 2.64 -6.85 -4.11
C GLU A 160 2.14 -6.94 -5.53
N SER A 161 2.82 -6.30 -6.47
CA SER A 161 2.55 -6.41 -7.90
C SER A 161 3.84 -6.51 -8.67
N ARG A 162 3.75 -7.11 -9.87
CA ARG A 162 4.77 -6.96 -10.88
C ARG A 162 4.35 -5.82 -11.80
N SER A 163 5.19 -4.82 -11.93
CA SER A 163 4.92 -3.62 -12.70
C SER A 163 5.84 -3.53 -13.91
N ARG A 164 5.32 -3.00 -15.01
CA ARG A 164 6.07 -2.74 -16.24
C ARG A 164 5.82 -1.34 -16.72
N ALA A 165 6.88 -0.70 -17.17
CA ALA A 165 6.82 0.64 -17.70
C ALA A 165 7.46 0.70 -19.08
N VAL A 166 6.85 1.47 -19.99
CA VAL A 166 7.32 1.68 -21.35
C VAL A 166 7.19 3.16 -21.69
N ALA A 167 8.29 3.81 -22.03
CA ALA A 167 8.25 5.18 -22.52
C ALA A 167 7.66 5.20 -23.94
N LEU A 168 6.63 6.01 -24.15
CA LEU A 168 5.86 6.04 -25.39
C LEU A 168 6.46 6.99 -26.45
N GLY A 169 7.36 7.87 -26.04
CA GLY A 169 8.01 8.84 -26.91
C GLY A 169 9.29 9.39 -26.29
N GLY A 170 10.15 9.96 -27.15
CA GLY A 170 11.53 10.31 -26.82
C GLY A 170 12.50 9.59 -27.77
N GLY A 171 13.68 10.17 -27.99
CA GLY A 171 14.65 9.63 -28.95
C GLY A 171 15.26 8.29 -28.56
N ILE A 172 15.04 7.82 -27.33
CA ILE A 172 15.61 6.57 -26.80
C ILE A 172 14.46 5.67 -26.32
N PRO A 173 14.25 4.51 -26.96
CA PRO A 173 13.32 3.51 -26.46
C PRO A 173 13.71 3.09 -25.04
N TRP A 174 12.75 3.08 -24.13
CA TRP A 174 12.99 2.72 -22.74
C TRP A 174 11.84 1.88 -22.20
N ALA A 175 12.19 0.80 -21.51
CA ALA A 175 11.26 -0.05 -20.81
C ALA A 175 11.93 -0.64 -19.57
N ASP A 176 11.14 -0.90 -18.54
CA ASP A 176 11.62 -1.50 -17.29
C ASP A 176 10.54 -2.42 -16.69
N GLU A 177 10.98 -3.46 -15.99
CA GLU A 177 10.13 -4.36 -15.20
C GLU A 177 10.63 -4.34 -13.76
N PHE A 178 9.73 -4.06 -12.82
CA PHE A 178 10.07 -3.92 -11.41
C PHE A 178 9.00 -4.55 -10.52
N THR A 179 9.39 -4.90 -9.30
CA THR A 179 8.44 -5.33 -8.27
C THR A 179 7.98 -4.10 -7.52
N SER A 180 6.68 -4.02 -7.26
CA SER A 180 6.06 -2.95 -6.48
C SER A 180 5.53 -3.56 -5.19
N SER A 181 6.01 -3.13 -4.03
CA SER A 181 5.42 -3.53 -2.75
C SER A 181 5.02 -2.34 -1.89
N LEU A 182 3.84 -2.47 -1.27
CA LEU A 182 3.26 -1.48 -0.37
C LEU A 182 2.79 -2.20 0.88
N THR A 183 3.27 -1.76 2.04
CA THR A 183 2.89 -2.31 3.33
C THR A 183 2.27 -1.20 4.19
N ILE A 184 1.08 -1.46 4.73
CA ILE A 184 0.34 -0.59 5.64
C ILE A 184 0.19 -1.34 6.96
N ASN A 185 0.80 -0.83 8.01
CA ASN A 185 0.74 -1.42 9.35
C ASN A 185 -0.14 -0.55 10.23
N ILE A 186 -1.09 -1.16 10.92
CA ILE A 186 -2.01 -0.48 11.83
C ILE A 186 -1.96 -1.20 13.18
N THR A 187 -1.42 -0.56 14.21
CA THR A 187 -1.45 -1.11 15.57
C THR A 187 -2.59 -0.49 16.36
N LEU A 188 -3.31 -1.28 17.13
CA LEU A 188 -4.45 -0.83 17.93
C LEU A 188 -4.45 -1.51 19.30
N SER A 189 -4.92 -0.77 20.30
CA SER A 189 -5.17 -1.29 21.63
C SER A 189 -6.67 -1.45 21.82
N LEU A 190 -7.11 -2.61 22.32
CA LEU A 190 -8.50 -2.83 22.72
C LEU A 190 -8.87 -2.07 24.00
N ARG A 191 -7.89 -1.44 24.68
CA ARG A 191 -8.10 -0.64 25.89
C ARG A 191 -7.62 0.81 25.75
N PRO A 192 -8.40 1.79 26.27
CA PRO A 192 -9.78 1.64 26.73
C PRO A 192 -10.73 1.30 25.56
N PHE A 193 -11.88 0.68 25.85
CA PHE A 193 -12.91 0.43 24.83
C PHE A 193 -13.73 1.72 24.57
N PRO A 194 -14.08 2.05 23.31
CA PRO A 194 -13.72 1.36 22.07
C PRO A 194 -12.23 1.51 21.75
N GLY A 195 -11.64 0.45 21.19
CA GLY A 195 -10.20 0.36 20.96
C GLY A 195 -9.63 1.58 20.24
N LYS A 196 -8.42 1.98 20.63
CA LYS A 196 -7.74 3.16 20.07
C LYS A 196 -6.65 2.70 19.13
N ILE A 197 -6.54 3.39 18.00
CA ILE A 197 -5.44 3.11 17.09
C ILE A 197 -4.18 3.71 17.71
N LEU A 198 -3.34 2.80 18.16
CA LEU A 198 -2.04 3.15 18.69
C LEU A 198 -1.10 3.50 17.59
N SER A 199 -1.34 3.04 16.34
CA SER A 199 -0.33 3.09 15.30
C SER A 199 -0.71 2.98 13.81
N LEU A 200 -0.08 3.78 12.92
CA LEU A 200 -0.13 3.65 11.46
C LEU A 200 1.20 3.98 10.77
N VAL A 201 1.70 3.01 10.02
CA VAL A 201 2.90 3.10 9.18
C VAL A 201 2.51 2.79 7.74
N ILE A 202 3.09 3.51 6.79
CA ILE A 202 3.07 3.12 5.38
C ILE A 202 4.51 3.01 4.89
N MET A 203 4.84 1.85 4.34
CA MET A 203 6.15 1.50 3.80
C MET A 203 6.01 1.09 2.34
N VAL A 204 7.01 1.43 1.55
CA VAL A 204 7.14 1.03 0.15
C VAL A 204 8.42 0.23 0.00
N ASP A 205 8.34 -0.83 -0.82
CA ASP A 205 9.43 -1.76 -1.09
C ASP A 205 10.01 -2.40 0.19
N ASP A 206 9.17 -2.53 1.23
CA ASP A 206 9.48 -3.00 2.59
C ASP A 206 10.66 -2.32 3.31
N GLU A 207 11.24 -1.29 2.71
CA GLU A 207 12.43 -0.59 3.20
C GLU A 207 12.15 0.88 3.49
N LYS A 208 11.35 1.54 2.64
CA LYS A 208 11.15 2.99 2.68
C LYS A 208 9.84 3.35 3.36
N GLN A 209 9.93 3.77 4.62
CA GLN A 209 8.81 4.38 5.32
C GLN A 209 8.48 5.75 4.71
N ILE A 210 7.30 5.87 4.11
CA ILE A 210 6.79 7.11 3.50
C ILE A 210 5.79 7.85 4.38
N TYR A 211 5.19 7.14 5.33
CA TYR A 211 4.29 7.75 6.31
C TYR A 211 4.41 7.04 7.66
N SER A 212 4.35 7.83 8.72
CA SER A 212 4.23 7.40 10.10
C SER A 212 3.75 8.60 10.89
N LYS A 213 2.84 8.34 11.81
CA LYS A 213 2.36 9.26 12.85
C LYS A 213 2.62 8.55 14.19
N GLU A 214 2.65 9.11 15.41
CA GLU A 214 2.80 8.34 16.72
C GLU A 214 1.88 8.80 17.87
N ASN A 215 1.15 7.89 18.57
CA ASN A 215 0.32 8.26 19.73
C ASN A 215 1.07 8.02 21.03
N ASN A 216 2.16 8.78 21.18
CA ASN A 216 3.05 8.63 22.30
C ASN A 216 2.35 8.84 23.64
N GLU A 217 1.33 9.71 23.70
CA GLU A 217 0.56 9.94 24.92
C GLU A 217 -0.20 8.69 25.38
N ILE A 218 -0.93 8.04 24.47
CA ILE A 218 -1.66 6.80 24.79
C ILE A 218 -0.66 5.67 25.08
N VAL A 219 0.39 5.52 24.28
CA VAL A 219 1.38 4.46 24.50
C VAL A 219 2.04 4.62 25.87
N GLN A 220 2.45 5.84 26.24
CA GLN A 220 2.99 6.13 27.57
C GLN A 220 1.97 5.84 28.69
N ALA A 221 0.70 6.23 28.51
CA ALA A 221 -0.34 5.93 29.48
C ALA A 221 -0.54 4.41 29.66
N LEU A 222 -0.51 3.64 28.57
CA LEU A 222 -0.62 2.18 28.62
C LEU A 222 0.61 1.52 29.26
N ILE A 223 1.81 2.08 29.06
CA ILE A 223 3.03 1.64 29.76
C ILE A 223 2.92 1.93 31.26
N GLN A 224 2.49 3.14 31.64
CA GLN A 224 2.29 3.52 33.04
C GLN A 224 1.24 2.65 33.75
N GLN A 225 0.23 2.18 33.01
CA GLN A 225 -0.78 1.25 33.51
C GLN A 225 -0.30 -0.22 33.57
N GLY A 226 0.92 -0.52 33.11
CA GLY A 226 1.45 -1.88 33.03
C GLY A 226 0.78 -2.76 31.98
N ILE A 227 0.06 -2.16 31.02
CA ILE A 227 -0.57 -2.89 29.90
C ILE A 227 0.47 -3.15 28.80
N LEU A 228 1.36 -2.20 28.55
CA LEU A 228 2.46 -2.31 27.60
C LEU A 228 3.79 -2.39 28.35
N LEU A 229 4.73 -3.16 27.80
CA LEU A 229 6.11 -3.16 28.28
C LEU A 229 6.88 -2.04 27.56
N PRO A 230 7.69 -1.23 28.27
CA PRO A 230 8.52 -0.22 27.62
C PRO A 230 9.57 -0.88 26.72
N SER A 231 9.85 -0.24 25.59
CA SER A 231 10.96 -0.65 24.71
C SER A 231 12.30 -0.40 25.39
N LEU A 232 13.21 -1.38 25.35
CA LEU A 232 14.58 -1.24 25.86
C LEU A 232 15.50 -0.47 24.91
N ASN A 233 15.04 -0.17 23.69
CA ASN A 233 15.84 0.40 22.59
C ASN A 233 15.47 1.85 22.29
N VAL A 234 15.08 2.65 23.28
CA VAL A 234 14.76 4.08 23.11
C VAL A 234 16.02 4.83 22.65
N GLY A 235 16.22 4.95 21.35
CA GLY A 235 17.35 5.66 20.74
C GLY A 235 18.02 5.00 19.54
N ASN A 236 17.75 3.72 19.25
CA ASN A 236 18.43 3.00 18.16
C ASN A 236 17.53 2.01 17.39
N ILE A 237 16.24 2.32 17.30
CA ILE A 237 15.29 1.52 16.51
C ILE A 237 15.52 1.88 15.04
N SER A 238 16.24 1.01 14.33
CA SER A 238 16.06 0.88 12.88
C SER A 238 14.55 0.75 12.66
N LYS A 239 13.95 1.71 11.96
CA LYS A 239 12.49 1.90 11.83
C LYS A 239 11.74 0.66 11.33
N THR A 240 12.43 -0.36 10.85
CA THR A 240 11.88 -1.63 10.33
C THR A 240 11.99 -2.81 11.32
N LYS A 241 12.82 -2.74 12.37
CA LYS A 241 12.98 -3.81 13.37
C LYS A 241 11.87 -3.73 14.43
N GLY A 242 10.73 -4.35 14.15
CA GLY A 242 9.64 -4.47 15.12
C GLY A 242 8.29 -4.88 14.52
N TYR A 243 8.15 -4.80 13.20
CA TYR A 243 6.94 -5.24 12.52
C TYR A 243 6.93 -6.76 12.32
N PRO A 244 5.77 -7.39 12.42
CA PRO A 244 5.62 -8.80 12.15
C PRO A 244 5.95 -9.07 10.69
N VAL A 245 6.81 -10.06 10.47
CA VAL A 245 7.14 -10.55 9.14
C VAL A 245 6.11 -11.59 8.77
N PHE A 246 5.54 -11.48 7.56
CA PHE A 246 4.70 -12.56 7.04
C PHE A 246 5.53 -13.84 6.90
N PRO A 247 5.01 -15.00 7.32
CA PRO A 247 5.66 -16.26 7.00
C PRO A 247 5.73 -16.41 5.48
N GLU A 248 6.92 -16.70 4.93
CA GLU A 248 7.14 -16.82 3.48
C GLU A 248 6.30 -17.92 2.80
N ASN A 249 5.71 -18.83 3.59
CA ASN A 249 5.00 -20.03 3.12
C ASN A 249 3.66 -20.26 3.81
N SER A 250 2.92 -19.21 4.17
CA SER A 250 1.55 -19.41 4.63
C SER A 250 0.66 -19.87 3.47
N PRO A 251 -0.06 -21.00 3.61
CA PRO A 251 -0.88 -21.59 2.55
C PRO A 251 -2.04 -20.70 2.09
#